data_AF-A0A938KBB7-F1
#
_entry.id   AF-A0A938KBB7-F1
#
_cell.length_a   1.000
_cell.length_b   1.000
_cell.length_c   1.000
_cell.angle_alpha   90.00
_cell.angle_beta   90.00
_cell.angle_gamma   90.00
#
_symmetry.space_group_name_H-M   'P 1'
#
loop_
_entity.id
_entity.type
_entity.pdbx_description
1 polymer ?
#
loop_
_entity_poly.entity_id
_entity_poly.type
_entity_poly.pdbx_seq_one_letter_code
_entity_poly.pdbx_strand_id
1 'polypeptide(L)'
;MNFPLALAGRLRSVAMPIAILAVLGLTVTFVVSPIRTWMSQQELFDARSGQYAAYEEVNDALQDEIDALRTDAGVRQAVRDQLGYLLPNERRVPLLEMPGASVTLPARWPYTFVASIVALRETQRAGVEQGNLDTYDPSRP
;
A
#
# COMPACT_ATOMS: atom_id res chain seq x y z
N MET A 1 33.21 47.07 74.19
CA MET A 1 33.32 46.24 72.97
C MET A 1 32.63 44.91 73.22
N ASN A 2 31.71 44.47 72.34
CA ASN A 2 31.44 43.07 71.98
C ASN A 2 30.18 42.98 71.10
N PHE A 3 30.34 43.08 69.78
CA PHE A 3 29.33 42.64 68.80
C PHE A 3 30.01 41.99 67.58
N PRO A 4 30.25 40.67 67.59
CA PRO A 4 30.41 39.96 66.32
C PRO A 4 29.80 38.55 66.35
N LEU A 5 28.52 38.39 66.70
CA LEU A 5 27.85 37.07 66.61
C LEU A 5 26.49 37.10 65.90
N ALA A 6 25.84 38.26 65.77
CA ALA A 6 24.51 38.35 65.16
C ALA A 6 24.51 38.32 63.62
N LEU A 7 25.61 38.74 62.97
CA LEU A 7 25.72 38.81 61.50
C LEU A 7 25.96 37.43 60.86
N ALA A 8 26.67 36.52 61.55
CA ALA A 8 26.96 35.18 61.03
C ALA A 8 25.70 34.31 60.90
N GLY A 9 24.72 34.47 61.79
CA GLY A 9 23.46 33.70 61.78
C GLY A 9 22.53 34.06 60.61
N ARG A 10 22.40 35.35 60.28
CA ARG A 10 21.57 35.83 59.16
C ARG A 10 22.14 35.48 57.79
N LEU A 11 23.48 35.54 57.63
CA LEU A 11 24.14 35.08 56.41
C LEU A 11 23.98 33.57 56.21
N ARG A 12 24.04 32.77 57.28
CA ARG A 12 23.75 31.33 57.22
C ARG A 12 22.31 31.01 56.82
N SER A 13 21.33 31.77 57.31
CA SER A 13 19.92 31.52 56.97
C SER A 13 19.56 31.87 55.53
N VAL A 14 20.29 32.81 54.91
CA VAL A 14 20.13 33.15 53.48
C VAL A 14 20.99 32.27 52.58
N ALA A 15 22.18 31.87 53.02
CA ALA A 15 23.06 30.99 52.26
C ALA A 15 22.54 29.55 52.14
N MET A 16 21.86 29.03 53.16
CA MET A 16 21.28 27.67 53.13
C MET A 16 20.26 27.43 51.99
N PRO A 17 19.21 28.26 51.83
CA PRO A 17 18.25 28.06 50.73
C PRO A 17 18.92 28.23 49.36
N ILE A 18 19.90 29.12 49.23
CA ILE A 18 20.67 29.28 47.98
C ILE A 18 21.49 28.02 47.67
N ALA A 19 22.17 27.45 48.66
CA ALA A 19 22.93 26.22 48.50
C ALA A 19 22.02 25.03 48.12
N ILE A 20 20.85 24.92 48.74
CA ILE A 20 19.85 23.89 48.40
C ILE A 20 19.37 24.04 46.95
N LEU A 21 19.05 25.26 46.53
CA LEU A 21 18.64 25.54 45.14
C LEU A 21 19.77 25.23 44.14
N ALA A 22 21.02 25.55 44.49
CA ALA A 22 22.17 25.23 43.67
C ALA A 22 22.37 23.71 43.51
N VAL A 23 22.25 22.95 44.60
CA VAL A 23 22.34 21.48 44.56
C VAL A 23 21.19 20.90 43.74
N LEU A 24 19.95 21.34 43.94
CA LEU A 24 18.80 20.92 43.15
C LEU A 24 18.98 21.22 41.66
N GLY A 25 19.47 22.42 41.32
CA GLY A 25 19.76 22.82 39.95
C GLY A 25 20.83 21.92 39.31
N LEU A 26 21.89 21.58 40.04
CA LEU A 26 22.90 20.62 39.59
C LEU A 26 22.30 19.22 39.41
N THR A 27 21.49 18.72 40.34
CA THR A 27 20.85 17.40 40.21
C THR A 27 19.93 17.33 38.99
N VAL A 28 19.11 18.36 38.75
CA VAL A 28 18.24 18.43 37.57
C VAL A 28 19.08 18.45 36.28
N THR A 29 20.16 19.22 36.26
CA THR A 29 21.01 19.38 35.07
C THR A 29 21.80 18.11 34.76
N PHE A 30 22.41 17.49 35.76
CA PHE A 30 23.32 16.36 35.56
C PHE A 30 22.64 14.99 35.61
N VAL A 31 21.42 14.87 36.13
CA VAL A 31 20.72 13.58 36.24
C VAL A 31 19.42 13.59 35.43
N VAL A 32 18.54 14.56 35.65
CA VAL A 32 17.19 14.54 35.05
C VAL A 32 17.23 14.86 33.55
N SER A 33 17.98 15.90 33.15
CA SER A 33 18.13 16.29 31.75
C SER A 33 18.70 15.17 30.86
N PRO A 34 19.82 14.51 31.21
CA PRO A 34 20.37 13.44 30.38
C PRO A 34 19.45 12.21 30.30
N ILE A 35 18.76 11.82 31.38
CA ILE A 35 17.82 10.67 31.34
C ILE A 35 16.64 10.97 30.41
N ARG A 36 16.04 12.16 30.52
CA ARG A 36 14.94 12.58 29.63
C ARG A 36 15.39 12.67 28.18
N THR A 37 16.59 13.20 27.95
CA THR A 37 17.17 13.32 26.62
C THR A 37 17.42 11.92 26.02
N TRP A 38 17.98 11.00 26.79
CA TRP A 38 18.20 9.61 26.36
C TRP A 38 16.90 8.90 25.99
N MET A 39 15.85 9.01 26.81
CA MET A 39 14.51 8.47 26.48
C MET A 39 13.95 9.05 25.19
N SER A 40 14.01 10.38 25.01
CA SER A 40 13.53 11.03 23.78
C SER A 40 14.34 10.65 22.53
N GLN A 41 15.64 10.40 22.68
CA GLN A 41 16.49 9.93 21.58
C GLN A 41 16.18 8.48 21.21
N GLN A 42 15.85 7.64 22.20
CA GLN A 42 15.47 6.26 21.96
C GLN A 42 14.14 6.16 21.19
N GLU A 43 13.13 6.95 21.56
CA GLU A 43 11.87 7.03 20.81
C GLU A 43 12.08 7.49 19.36
N LEU A 44 12.95 8.48 19.15
CA LEU A 44 13.31 8.95 17.80
C LEU A 44 14.08 7.88 17.01
N PHE A 45 14.95 7.11 17.68
CA PHE A 45 15.69 6.03 17.07
C PHE A 45 14.75 4.89 16.62
N ASP A 46 13.86 4.45 17.50
CA ASP A 46 12.89 3.38 17.22
C ASP A 46 11.93 3.77 16.09
N ALA A 47 11.46 5.02 16.09
CA ALA A 47 10.60 5.54 15.02
C ALA A 47 11.32 5.61 13.66
N ARG A 48 12.61 5.97 13.66
CA ARG A 48 13.43 6.01 12.43
C ARG A 48 13.78 4.62 11.95
N SER A 49 14.19 3.71 12.84
CA SER A 49 14.55 2.34 12.48
C SER A 49 13.35 1.59 11.90
N GLY A 50 12.14 1.79 12.45
CA GLY A 50 10.92 1.22 11.89
C GLY A 50 10.62 1.72 10.46
N GLN A 51 10.86 3.01 10.18
CA GLN A 51 10.70 3.55 8.83
C GLN A 51 11.73 2.96 7.86
N TYR A 52 12.98 2.80 8.28
CA TYR A 52 14.01 2.19 7.42
C TYR A 52 13.70 0.72 7.10
N ALA A 53 13.23 -0.06 8.08
CA ALA A 53 12.82 -1.45 7.86
C ALA A 53 11.67 -1.55 6.84
N ALA A 54 10.68 -0.65 6.92
CA ALA A 54 9.59 -0.61 5.95
C ALA A 54 10.08 -0.25 4.53
N TYR A 55 11.03 0.68 4.40
CA TYR A 55 11.60 1.01 3.10
C TYR A 55 12.46 -0.12 2.52
N GLU A 56 13.18 -0.85 3.37
CA GLU A 56 13.96 -2.02 2.96
C GLU A 56 13.04 -3.12 2.42
N GLU A 57 11.96 -3.45 3.13
CA GLU A 57 10.97 -4.44 2.69
C GLU A 57 10.33 -4.07 1.34
N VAL A 58 9.95 -2.79 1.15
CA VAL A 58 9.40 -2.33 -0.13
C VAL A 58 10.44 -2.38 -1.24
N ASN A 59 11.69 -2.03 -0.95
CA ASN A 59 12.76 -2.07 -1.94
C ASN A 59 13.05 -3.51 -2.37
N ASP A 60 13.12 -4.45 -1.43
CA ASP A 60 13.33 -5.87 -1.72
C ASP A 60 12.21 -6.41 -2.61
N ALA A 61 10.94 -6.11 -2.27
CA ALA A 61 9.79 -6.50 -3.09
C ALA A 61 9.86 -5.92 -4.52
N LEU A 62 10.32 -4.68 -4.67
CA LEU A 62 10.50 -4.06 -6.00
C LEU A 62 11.66 -4.69 -6.78
N GLN A 63 12.75 -5.07 -6.10
CA GLN A 63 13.86 -5.77 -6.76
C GLN A 63 13.43 -7.15 -7.24
N ASP A 64 12.64 -7.89 -6.44
CA ASP A 64 12.06 -9.17 -6.85
C ASP A 64 11.18 -9.00 -8.10
N GLU A 65 10.36 -7.94 -8.16
CA GLU A 65 9.54 -7.63 -9.33
C GLU A 65 10.41 -7.26 -10.56
N ILE A 66 11.45 -6.45 -10.38
CA ILE A 66 12.40 -6.11 -11.44
C ILE A 66 13.07 -7.37 -11.99
N ASP A 67 13.53 -8.27 -11.13
CA ASP A 67 14.18 -9.51 -11.54
C ASP A 67 13.21 -10.46 -12.24
N ALA A 68 11.95 -10.53 -11.78
CA ALA A 68 10.91 -11.24 -12.51
C ALA A 68 10.70 -10.64 -13.92
N LEU A 69 10.55 -9.31 -14.01
CA LEU A 69 10.33 -8.56 -15.26
C LEU A 69 11.53 -8.57 -16.22
N ARG A 70 12.74 -8.91 -15.76
CA ARG A 70 13.89 -9.12 -16.64
C ARG A 70 13.80 -10.40 -17.46
N THR A 71 12.92 -11.33 -17.09
CA THR A 71 12.74 -12.58 -17.80
C THR A 71 11.59 -12.50 -18.82
N ASP A 72 11.74 -13.15 -19.97
CA ASP A 72 10.67 -13.21 -20.99
C ASP A 72 9.37 -13.86 -20.47
N ALA A 73 9.50 -14.76 -19.49
CA ALA A 73 8.36 -15.37 -18.83
C ALA A 73 7.65 -14.37 -17.90
N GLY A 74 8.40 -13.63 -17.09
CA GLY A 74 7.86 -12.61 -16.19
C GLY A 74 7.20 -11.45 -16.94
N VAL A 75 7.77 -10.98 -18.05
CA VAL A 75 7.12 -9.96 -18.90
C VAL A 75 5.79 -10.47 -19.44
N ARG A 76 5.75 -11.69 -19.99
CA ARG A 76 4.50 -12.28 -20.51
C ARG A 76 3.45 -12.42 -19.41
N GLN A 77 3.86 -12.83 -18.21
CA GLN A 77 2.98 -12.95 -17.07
C GLN A 77 2.45 -11.57 -16.61
N ALA A 78 3.32 -10.57 -16.51
CA ALA A 78 2.91 -9.21 -16.15
C ALA A 78 1.96 -8.59 -17.18
N VAL A 79 2.20 -8.82 -18.47
CA VAL A 79 1.28 -8.40 -19.55
C VAL A 79 -0.08 -9.10 -19.42
N ARG A 80 -0.09 -10.39 -19.07
CA ARG A 80 -1.34 -11.12 -18.81
C ARG A 80 -2.09 -10.56 -17.60
N ASP A 81 -1.39 -10.32 -16.49
CA ASP A 81 -2.00 -9.93 -15.22
C ASP A 81 -2.43 -8.46 -15.21
N GLN A 82 -1.60 -7.54 -15.74
CA GLN A 82 -1.88 -6.10 -15.73
C GLN A 82 -2.74 -5.64 -16.90
N LEU A 83 -2.55 -6.21 -18.10
CA LEU A 83 -3.22 -5.76 -19.32
C LEU A 83 -4.30 -6.74 -19.79
N GLY A 84 -4.42 -7.91 -19.16
CA GLY A 84 -5.43 -8.91 -19.51
C GLY A 84 -5.21 -9.57 -20.88
N TYR A 85 -4.02 -9.41 -21.47
CA TYR A 85 -3.67 -9.99 -22.77
C TYR A 85 -3.57 -11.52 -22.69
N LEU A 86 -4.01 -12.18 -23.76
CA LEU A 86 -3.93 -13.62 -23.96
C LEU A 86 -2.90 -13.93 -25.04
N LEU A 87 -2.28 -15.11 -24.99
CA LEU A 87 -1.46 -15.59 -26.11
C LEU A 87 -2.33 -15.91 -27.33
N PRO A 88 -1.75 -15.95 -28.55
CA PRO A 88 -2.51 -16.21 -29.79
C PRO A 88 -3.34 -17.50 -29.79
N ASN A 89 -2.95 -18.48 -28.97
CA ASN A 89 -3.60 -19.78 -28.81
C ASN A 89 -4.40 -19.93 -27.49
N GLU A 90 -4.59 -18.85 -26.74
CA GLU A 90 -5.35 -18.84 -25.48
C GLU A 90 -6.70 -18.13 -25.66
N ARG A 91 -7.75 -18.64 -25.00
CA ARG A 91 -9.10 -18.07 -25.03
C ARG A 91 -9.69 -17.99 -23.64
N ARG A 92 -10.42 -16.90 -23.35
CA ARG A 92 -11.23 -16.77 -22.13
C ARG A 92 -12.46 -17.67 -22.27
N VAL A 93 -12.60 -18.64 -21.38
CA VAL A 93 -13.83 -19.44 -21.27
C VAL A 93 -14.69 -18.82 -20.18
N PRO A 94 -15.87 -18.27 -20.49
CA PRO A 94 -16.79 -17.80 -19.47
C PRO A 94 -17.29 -19.01 -18.65
N LEU A 95 -17.10 -18.96 -17.33
CA LEU A 95 -17.61 -19.98 -16.41
C LEU A 95 -19.11 -19.84 -16.11
N LEU A 96 -19.69 -18.70 -16.50
CA LEU A 96 -21.13 -18.51 -16.42
C LEU A 96 -21.77 -19.10 -17.68
N GLU A 97 -22.75 -19.98 -17.45
CA GLU A 97 -23.70 -20.35 -18.49
C GLU A 97 -24.34 -19.07 -19.01
N MET A 98 -24.27 -18.86 -20.33
CA MET A 98 -24.92 -17.73 -20.95
C MET A 98 -26.40 -17.81 -20.58
N PRO A 99 -27.02 -16.74 -20.05
CA PRO A 99 -28.45 -16.79 -19.78
C PRO A 99 -29.15 -17.20 -21.08
N GLY A 100 -29.89 -18.31 -21.04
CA GLY A 100 -30.75 -18.79 -22.13
C GLY A 100 -31.93 -17.86 -22.34
N ALA A 101 -31.65 -16.57 -22.48
CA ALA A 101 -32.62 -15.54 -22.70
C ALA A 101 -33.09 -15.68 -24.14
N SER A 102 -34.21 -16.38 -24.34
CA SER A 102 -35.03 -16.15 -25.52
C SER A 102 -35.44 -14.67 -25.48
N VAL A 103 -34.67 -13.80 -26.13
CA VAL A 103 -35.01 -12.39 -26.21
C VAL A 103 -36.17 -12.29 -27.20
N THR A 104 -37.40 -12.43 -26.69
CA THR A 104 -38.61 -12.24 -27.49
C THR A 104 -38.76 -10.75 -27.77
N LEU A 105 -38.07 -10.29 -28.80
CA LEU A 105 -38.07 -8.90 -29.24
C LEU A 105 -39.34 -8.62 -30.03
N PRO A 106 -40.03 -7.48 -29.78
CA PRO A 106 -41.18 -7.08 -30.59
C PRO A 106 -40.77 -6.89 -32.07
N ALA A 107 -41.64 -7.29 -33.00
CA ALA A 107 -41.41 -7.11 -34.45
C ALA A 107 -41.67 -5.67 -34.91
N ARG A 108 -41.00 -4.70 -34.29
CA ARG A 108 -41.07 -3.26 -34.63
C ARG A 108 -39.69 -2.63 -34.55
N TRP A 109 -39.48 -1.56 -35.29
CA TRP A 109 -38.27 -0.74 -35.16
C TRP A 109 -38.13 -0.23 -33.70
N PRO A 110 -36.94 -0.24 -33.09
CA PRO A 110 -35.63 -0.67 -33.58
C PRO A 110 -35.30 -2.16 -33.31
N TYR A 111 -36.22 -2.91 -32.72
CA TYR A 111 -36.01 -4.26 -32.21
C TYR A 111 -35.84 -5.32 -33.30
N THR A 112 -36.33 -5.07 -34.52
CA THR A 112 -36.08 -5.95 -35.67
C THR A 112 -34.60 -6.03 -36.03
N PHE A 113 -33.86 -4.93 -35.93
CA PHE A 113 -32.42 -4.88 -36.18
C PHE A 113 -31.63 -5.60 -35.07
N VAL A 114 -31.98 -5.34 -33.80
CA VAL A 114 -31.38 -6.04 -32.66
C VAL A 114 -31.63 -7.55 -32.75
N ALA A 115 -32.84 -7.97 -33.14
CA ALA A 115 -33.17 -9.38 -33.33
C ALA A 115 -32.30 -10.04 -34.40
N SER A 116 -32.01 -9.36 -35.52
CA SER A 116 -31.10 -9.89 -36.54
C SER A 116 -29.65 -10.03 -36.05
N ILE A 117 -29.15 -9.10 -35.23
CA ILE A 117 -27.80 -9.18 -34.65
C ILE A 117 -27.71 -10.35 -33.66
N VAL A 118 -28.71 -10.50 -32.79
CA VAL A 118 -28.74 -11.58 -31.79
C VAL A 118 -28.80 -12.94 -32.49
N ALA A 119 -29.67 -13.10 -33.50
CA ALA A 119 -29.77 -14.34 -34.28
C ALA A 119 -28.46 -14.68 -35.01
N LEU A 120 -27.76 -13.69 -35.59
CA LEU A 120 -26.46 -13.89 -36.24
C LEU A 120 -25.38 -14.33 -35.24
N ARG A 121 -25.40 -13.77 -34.02
CA ARG A 121 -24.45 -14.13 -32.97
C ARG A 121 -24.69 -15.55 -32.44
N GLU A 122 -25.95 -15.96 -32.33
CA GLU A 122 -26.32 -17.32 -31.94
C GLU A 122 -25.84 -18.35 -32.97
N THR A 123 -26.02 -18.08 -34.27
CA THR A 123 -25.56 -19.00 -35.33
C THR A 123 -24.03 -19.09 -35.40
N GLN A 124 -23.30 -17.98 -35.24
CA GLN A 124 -21.83 -18.00 -35.16
C GLN A 124 -21.33 -18.82 -33.97
N ARG A 125 -21.96 -18.67 -32.80
CA ARG A 125 -21.60 -19.43 -31.60
C ARG A 125 -21.83 -20.93 -31.75
N ALA A 126 -22.95 -21.34 -32.36
CA ALA A 126 -23.21 -22.75 -32.64
C ALA A 126 -22.12 -23.37 -33.54
N GLY A 127 -21.54 -22.59 -34.47
CA GLY A 127 -20.38 -23.00 -35.26
C GLY A 127 -19.10 -23.18 -34.41
N VAL A 128 -18.85 -22.27 -33.46
CA VAL A 128 -17.69 -22.33 -32.54
C VAL A 128 -17.79 -23.52 -31.58
N GLU A 129 -18.97 -23.82 -31.04
CA GLU A 129 -19.21 -24.99 -30.17
C GLU A 129 -18.98 -26.33 -30.89
N GLN A 130 -19.20 -26.36 -32.21
CA GLN A 130 -18.94 -27.52 -33.08
C GLN A 130 -17.47 -27.63 -33.52
N GLY A 131 -16.58 -26.75 -33.03
CA GLY A 131 -15.16 -26.76 -33.38
C GLY A 131 -14.83 -26.16 -34.74
N ASN A 132 -15.78 -25.47 -35.39
CA ASN A 132 -15.56 -24.79 -36.67
C ASN A 132 -14.99 -23.38 -36.43
N LEU A 133 -13.65 -23.31 -36.34
CA LEU A 133 -12.93 -22.05 -36.05
C LEU A 133 -12.86 -21.10 -37.26
N ASP A 134 -13.15 -21.58 -38.47
CA ASP A 134 -13.03 -20.81 -39.72
C ASP A 134 -14.13 -19.74 -39.88
N THR A 135 -15.20 -19.83 -39.10
CA THR A 135 -16.33 -18.88 -39.13
C THR A 135 -16.22 -17.76 -38.10
N TYR A 136 -15.23 -17.82 -37.20
CA TYR A 136 -15.04 -16.83 -36.14
C TYR A 136 -13.90 -15.87 -36.49
N ASP A 137 -14.27 -14.66 -36.94
CA ASP A 137 -13.34 -13.56 -37.18
C ASP A 137 -13.36 -12.58 -35.98
N PRO A 138 -12.33 -12.58 -35.12
CA PRO A 138 -12.29 -11.71 -33.93
C PRO A 138 -12.10 -10.22 -34.24
N SER A 139 -11.87 -9.87 -35.51
CA SER A 139 -11.74 -8.48 -35.96
C SER A 139 -13.07 -7.84 -36.39
N ARG A 140 -14.16 -8.62 -36.38
CA ARG A 140 -15.50 -8.12 -36.71
C ARG A 140 -16.29 -7.82 -35.42
N PRO A 141 -16.85 -6.59 -35.28
CA PRO A 141 -17.58 -6.17 -34.09
C PRO A 141 -18.90 -6.93 -33.88
#